data_AF-A0A520IPP6-F1
#
_entry.id   AF-A0A520IPP6-F1
#
_cell.length_a   1.000
_cell.length_b   1.000
_cell.length_c   1.000
_cell.angle_alpha   90.00
_cell.angle_beta   90.00
_cell.angle_gamma   90.00
#
_symmetry.space_group_name_H-M   'P 1'
#
loop_
_entity.id
_entity.type
_entity.pdbx_description
1 polymer ?
#
loop_
_entity_poly.entity_id
_entity_poly.type
_entity_poly.pdbx_seq_one_letter_code
_entity_poly.pdbx_strand_id
1 'polypeptide(L)' 'MEEIKQAIRSDEPVTNKQFLRSSEVRKMLKISSGTLQNLRIKGILPYEKIGGIFYYAHADIEQLLGEIGNS' A
#
# COMPACT_ATOMS: atom_id res chain seq x y z
N MET A 1 -29.22 -27.66 -23.36
CA MET A 1 -28.07 -28.30 -22.69
C MET A 1 -26.87 -27.95 -23.56
N GLU A 2 -25.96 -27.03 -23.25
CA GLU A 2 -25.47 -26.49 -21.98
C GLU A 2 -25.31 -24.96 -22.06
N GLU A 3 -25.98 -24.26 -21.14
CA GLU A 3 -25.71 -22.85 -20.83
C GLU A 3 -24.77 -22.81 -19.63
N ILE A 4 -23.47 -22.65 -19.87
CA ILE A 4 -22.51 -22.31 -18.80
C ILE A 4 -21.61 -21.16 -19.30
N LYS A 5 -22.23 -20.04 -19.64
CA LYS A 5 -21.57 -18.72 -19.73
C LYS A 5 -21.97 -17.90 -18.53
N GLN A 6 -21.39 -18.16 -17.34
CA GLN A 6 -21.36 -17.22 -16.21
C GLN A 6 -20.75 -17.88 -14.97
N ALA A 7 -19.43 -18.00 -14.93
CA ALA A 7 -18.74 -18.35 -13.68
C ALA A 7 -17.39 -17.65 -13.51
N ILE A 8 -17.15 -16.54 -14.22
CA ILE A 8 -16.03 -15.63 -13.92
C ILE A 8 -16.58 -14.20 -13.96
N ARG A 9 -17.54 -13.94 -13.06
CA ARG A 9 -17.84 -12.58 -12.59
C ARG A 9 -17.22 -12.47 -11.20
N SER A 10 -15.93 -12.22 -11.19
CA SER A 10 -15.22 -11.63 -10.06
C SER A 10 -14.23 -10.65 -10.65
N ASP A 11 -14.76 -9.57 -11.22
CA ASP A 11 -14.08 -8.27 -11.21
C ASP A 11 -14.13 -7.75 -9.77
N GLU A 12 -13.63 -8.55 -8.83
CA GLU A 12 -13.08 -7.97 -7.63
C GLU A 12 -11.77 -7.37 -8.12
N PRO A 13 -11.49 -6.07 -7.88
CA PRO A 13 -10.12 -5.65 -7.97
C PRO A 13 -9.40 -6.59 -7.03
N VAL A 14 -8.59 -7.49 -7.59
CA VAL A 14 -7.52 -8.12 -6.83
C VAL A 14 -6.74 -6.90 -6.41
N THR A 15 -7.09 -6.34 -5.24
CA THR A 15 -6.27 -5.39 -4.50
C THR A 15 -5.08 -6.22 -4.14
N ASN A 16 -4.22 -6.34 -5.15
CA ASN A 16 -2.95 -6.98 -5.16
C ASN A 16 -2.30 -6.32 -3.96
N LYS A 17 -2.28 -7.01 -2.82
CA LYS A 17 -1.71 -6.52 -1.57
C LYS A 17 -0.22 -6.37 -1.83
N GLN A 18 0.10 -5.27 -2.51
CA GLN A 18 1.42 -4.95 -2.97
C GLN A 18 2.12 -4.39 -1.77
N PHE A 19 3.00 -5.20 -1.21
CA PHE A 19 3.89 -4.77 -0.16
C PHE A 19 5.04 -3.99 -0.81
N LEU A 20 5.10 -2.70 -0.51
CA LEU A 20 6.09 -1.79 -1.01
C LEU A 20 7.24 -1.69 0.00
N ARG A 21 8.46 -1.60 -0.51
CA ARG A 21 9.66 -1.37 0.31
C ARG A 21 9.82 0.12 0.57
N SER A 22 10.58 0.49 1.60
CA SER A 22 10.90 1.89 1.94
C SER A 22 11.34 2.75 0.75
N SER A 23 12.03 2.20 -0.26
CA SER A 23 12.40 2.96 -1.47
C SER A 23 11.19 3.37 -2.31
N GLU A 24 10.25 2.45 -2.50
CA GLU A 24 9.07 2.65 -3.32
C GLU A 24 8.06 3.56 -2.63
N VAL A 25 7.89 3.38 -1.31
CA VAL A 25 7.05 4.27 -0.49
C VAL A 25 7.52 5.73 -0.60
N ARG A 26 8.84 5.96 -0.53
CA ARG A 26 9.43 7.30 -0.69
C ARG A 26 9.11 7.91 -2.05
N LYS A 27 9.17 7.12 -3.13
CA LYS A 27 8.86 7.58 -4.49
C LYS A 27 7.38 7.89 -4.65
N MET A 28 6.50 7.03 -4.12
CA MET A 28 5.05 7.16 -4.23
C MET A 28 4.53 8.38 -3.46
N LEU A 29 4.92 8.50 -2.19
CA LEU A 29 4.54 9.64 -1.35
C LEU A 29 5.36 10.92 -1.66
N LYS A 30 6.37 10.83 -2.53
CA LYS A 30 7.34 11.92 -2.81
C LYS A 30 7.95 12.52 -1.54
N ILE A 31 8.24 11.67 -0.55
CA ILE A 31 8.78 12.08 0.75
C ILE A 31 10.26 11.74 0.91
N SER A 32 10.93 12.50 1.78
CA SER A 32 12.31 12.23 2.18
C SER A 32 12.40 11.02 3.14
N SER A 33 13.61 10.48 3.31
CA SER A 33 13.89 9.45 4.34
C SER A 33 13.56 9.91 5.75
N GLY A 34 13.74 11.20 6.06
CA GLY A 34 13.39 11.79 7.36
C GLY A 34 11.88 11.80 7.61
N THR A 35 11.08 12.13 6.59
CA THR A 35 9.62 12.07 6.70
C THR A 35 9.13 10.63 6.86
N LEU A 36 9.65 9.67 6.08
CA LEU A 36 9.28 8.26 6.23
C LEU A 36 9.64 7.74 7.63
N GLN A 37 10.80 8.15 8.17
CA GLN A 37 11.19 7.81 9.53
C GLN A 37 10.22 8.41 10.56
N ASN A 38 9.85 9.68 10.41
CA ASN A 38 8.84 10.33 11.26
C ASN A 38 7.49 9.61 11.20
N LEU A 39 7.00 9.22 10.01
CA LEU A 39 5.76 8.46 9.85
C LEU A 39 5.81 7.13 10.60
N ARG A 40 6.96 6.44 10.54
CA ARG A 40 7.21 5.20 11.28
C ARG A 40 7.24 5.42 12.80
N ILE A 41 7.94 6.44 13.27
CA ILE A 41 8.06 6.76 14.70
C ILE A 41 6.69 7.17 15.26
N LYS A 42 5.93 7.96 14.50
CA LYS A 42 4.58 8.39 14.86
C LYS A 42 3.53 7.27 14.76
N GLY A 43 3.87 6.14 14.14
CA GLY A 43 2.92 5.03 13.91
C GLY A 43 1.81 5.35 12.90
N ILE A 44 2.01 6.38 12.06
CA ILE A 44 1.02 6.81 11.06
C ILE A 44 0.97 5.82 9.90
N LEU A 45 2.13 5.30 9.49
CA LEU A 45 2.22 4.32 8.41
C LEU A 45 2.54 2.94 8.99
N PRO A 46 1.59 1.98 8.94
CA PRO A 46 1.83 0.61 9.38
C PRO A 46 2.97 -0.02 8.57
N TYR A 47 3.81 -0.80 9.24
CA TYR A 47 4.90 -1.51 8.58
C TYR A 47 4.98 -2.96 9.03
N GLU A 48 5.30 -3.82 8.09
CA GLU A 48 5.56 -5.25 8.25
C GLU A 48 7.07 -5.47 8.15
N LYS A 49 7.68 -6.05 9.18
CA LYS A 49 9.12 -6.35 9.15
C LYS A 49 9.32 -7.82 8.83
N ILE A 50 9.75 -8.12 7.61
CA ILE A 50 10.00 -9.48 7.14
C ILE A 50 11.48 -9.59 6.79
N GLY A 51 12.21 -10.46 7.49
CA GLY A 51 13.64 -10.70 7.22
C GLY A 51 14.54 -9.47 7.37
N GLY A 52 14.17 -8.50 8.21
CA GLY A 52 14.93 -7.25 8.38
C GLY A 52 14.56 -6.14 7.40
N ILE A 53 13.73 -6.41 6.40
CA ILE A 53 13.23 -5.44 5.45
C ILE A 53 11.86 -4.93 5.92
N PHE A 54 11.66 -3.62 5.81
CA PHE A 54 10.38 -2.97 6.10
C PHE A 54 9.52 -2.93 4.85
N TYR A 55 8.34 -3.50 4.96
CA TYR A 55 7.29 -3.53 3.97
C TYR A 55 6.10 -2.71 4.44
N TYR A 56 5.40 -2.11 3.50
CA TYR A 56 4.26 -1.24 3.74
C TYR A 56 3.16 -1.64 2.76
N ALA A 57 1.92 -1.76 3.21
CA ALA A 57 0.84 -2.12 2.31
C ALA A 57 0.51 -0.93 1.39
N HIS A 58 0.28 -1.21 0.10
CA HIS A 58 -0.13 -0.20 -0.86
C HIS A 58 -1.36 0.59 -0.41
N ALA A 59 -2.37 -0.11 0.12
CA ALA A 59 -3.60 0.49 0.61
C ALA A 59 -3.36 1.54 1.71
N ASP A 60 -2.48 1.23 2.67
CA ASP A 60 -2.14 2.16 3.74
C ASP A 60 -1.42 3.41 3.21
N ILE A 61 -0.57 3.23 2.19
CA ILE A 61 0.14 4.35 1.55
C ILE A 61 -0.82 5.22 0.75
N GLU A 62 -1.76 4.64 0.00
CA GLU A 62 -2.78 5.38 -0.73
C GLU A 62 -3.70 6.15 0.21
N GLN A 63 -4.11 5.52 1.31
CA GLN A 63 -4.89 6.19 2.34
C GLN A 63 -4.13 7.39 2.91
N LEU A 64 -2.86 7.18 3.29
CA LEU A 64 -2.01 8.24 3.81
C LEU A 64 -1.78 9.36 2.77
N LEU A 65 -1.60 9.01 1.50
CA LEU A 65 -1.45 9.98 0.42
C LEU A 65 -2.70 10.86 0.29
N GLY A 66 -3.89 10.24 0.39
CA GLY A 66 -5.16 10.95 0.42
C GLY A 66 -5.28 11.89 1.62
N GLU A 67 -4.85 11.44 2.81
CA GLU A 67 -4.88 12.27 4.03
C GLU A 67 -3.92 13.48 3.93
N ILE A 68 -2.71 13.28 3.38
CA ILE A 68 -1.73 14.37 3.21
C ILE A 68 -2.17 15.35 2.11
N GLY A 69 -2.78 14.86 1.03
CA GLY A 69 -3.22 15.70 -0.10
C GLY A 69 -4.42 16.59 0.18
N ASN A 70 -5.13 16.36 1.28
CA ASN A 70 -6.32 17.13 1.69
C ASN A 70 -6.03 18.24 2.71
N SER A 71 -4.76 18.59 2.96
CA SER A 71 -4.33 19.67 3.88
C SER A 71 -3.76 20.88 3.15
#